data_AF-A0A397ALY4-F1
#
_entry.id   AF-A0A397ALY4-F1
#
_cell.length_a   1.000
_cell.length_b   1.000
_cell.length_c   1.000
_cell.angle_alpha   90.00
_cell.angle_beta   90.00
_cell.angle_gamma   90.00
#
_symmetry.space_group_name_H-M   'P 1'
#
loop_
_entity.id
_entity.type
_entity.pdbx_description
1 polymer ?
#
loop_
_entity_poly.entity_id
_entity_poly.type
_entity_poly.pdbx_seq_one_letter_code
_entity_poly.pdbx_strand_id
1 'polypeptide(L)'
;MQRYGMGIDKADVRYVLHYSVAKSIEGYYQEAGRAGRDGQPSQCTIFYNRRDVSKIRGIINMPKKGNTMKTRGVHMEKLERMMEYCEERASCRRQFLVSYFGQTFNRKDCKKTCDNCRRVIAH
;
A
#
# COMPACT_ATOMS: atom_id res chain seq x y z
N MET A 1 4.84 13.69 12.97
CA MET A 1 4.81 14.32 11.65
C MET A 1 4.39 13.31 10.59
N GLN A 2 3.14 13.38 10.14
CA GLN A 2 2.68 12.92 8.82
C GLN A 2 1.35 13.68 8.58
N ARG A 3 1.48 14.98 8.29
CA ARG A 3 0.37 15.93 8.05
C ARG A 3 0.48 16.51 6.63
N TYR A 4 0.73 15.65 5.64
CA TYR A 4 0.58 16.02 4.23
C TYR A 4 -0.35 14.99 3.60
N GLY A 5 -1.63 15.35 3.49
CA GLY A 5 -2.67 14.49 2.91
C GLY A 5 -4.08 15.01 3.15
N MET A 6 -4.44 15.40 4.37
CA MET A 6 -5.75 16.03 4.60
C MET A 6 -5.71 17.44 3.98
N GLY A 7 -6.45 17.66 2.89
CA GLY A 7 -6.63 18.98 2.25
C GLY A 7 -5.88 19.24 0.93
N ILE A 8 -5.05 18.32 0.44
CA ILE A 8 -4.46 18.44 -0.92
C ILE A 8 -5.32 17.65 -1.89
N ASP A 9 -6.11 18.38 -2.68
CA ASP A 9 -6.95 17.86 -3.76
C ASP A 9 -6.51 18.44 -5.10
N LYS A 10 -5.36 17.96 -5.59
CA LYS A 10 -4.88 18.25 -6.94
C LYS A 10 -5.29 17.10 -7.84
N ALA A 11 -6.12 17.37 -8.85
CA ALA A 11 -6.71 16.32 -9.67
C ALA A 11 -5.68 15.64 -10.61
N ASP A 12 -4.67 16.38 -11.03
CA ASP A 12 -3.67 16.02 -12.04
C ASP A 12 -2.37 15.43 -11.47
N VAL A 13 -2.44 14.75 -10.32
CA VAL A 13 -1.28 14.04 -9.75
C VAL A 13 -0.96 12.78 -10.58
N ARG A 14 0.20 12.78 -11.26
CA ARG A 14 0.64 11.66 -12.11
C ARG A 14 1.41 10.56 -11.41
N TYR A 15 2.14 10.91 -10.36
CA TYR A 15 3.04 9.97 -9.67
C TYR A 15 2.86 10.08 -8.17
N VAL A 16 2.66 8.93 -7.52
CA VAL A 16 2.75 8.79 -6.07
C VAL A 16 3.85 7.78 -5.76
N LEU A 17 4.85 8.23 -5.01
CA LEU A 17 6.05 7.44 -4.69
C LEU A 17 6.11 7.22 -3.18
N HIS A 18 6.00 5.97 -2.77
CA HIS A 18 6.26 5.53 -1.40
C HIS A 18 7.71 5.12 -1.28
N TYR A 19 8.55 6.00 -0.71
CA TYR A 19 9.98 5.74 -0.52
C TYR A 19 10.28 4.64 0.50
N SER A 20 9.30 4.28 1.32
CA SER A 20 9.38 3.18 2.27
C SER A 20 8.04 2.47 2.36
N VAL A 21 8.04 1.28 2.97
CA VAL A 21 6.82 0.50 3.13
C VAL A 21 5.77 1.26 3.94
N ALA A 22 4.52 1.22 3.50
CA ALA A 22 3.42 1.79 4.26
C ALA A 22 3.20 1.02 5.56
N LYS A 23 2.60 1.67 6.56
CA LYS A 23 2.29 1.03 7.85
C LYS A 23 1.10 0.06 7.76
N SER A 24 0.27 0.21 6.74
CA SER A 24 -0.90 -0.62 6.49
C SER A 24 -1.38 -0.49 5.04
N ILE A 25 -2.22 -1.44 4.61
CA ILE A 25 -2.88 -1.41 3.30
C ILE A 25 -3.81 -0.21 3.16
N GLU A 26 -4.55 0.15 4.22
CA GLU A 26 -5.49 1.28 4.17
C GLU A 26 -4.76 2.61 3.99
N GLY A 27 -3.64 2.79 4.69
CA GLY A 27 -2.79 3.97 4.52
C GLY A 27 -2.25 4.06 3.11
N TYR A 28 -1.69 2.95 2.59
CA TYR A 28 -1.22 2.89 1.21
C TYR A 28 -2.33 3.19 0.20
N TYR A 29 -3.51 2.59 0.36
CA TYR A 29 -4.65 2.80 -0.53
C TYR A 29 -5.11 4.28 -0.54
N GLN A 30 -5.21 4.91 0.63
CA GLN A 30 -5.59 6.31 0.76
C GLN A 30 -4.55 7.26 0.14
N GLU A 31 -3.26 6.96 0.33
CA GLU A 31 -2.15 7.78 -0.19
C GLU A 31 -2.01 7.61 -1.71
N ALA A 32 -2.03 6.37 -2.21
CA ALA A 32 -1.98 6.04 -3.62
C ALA A 32 -3.20 6.56 -4.40
N GLY A 33 -4.39 6.57 -3.78
CA GLY A 33 -5.64 7.08 -4.36
C GLY A 33 -5.70 8.60 -4.57
N ARG A 34 -4.59 9.32 -4.33
CA ARG A 34 -4.43 10.73 -4.71
C ARG A 34 -4.02 10.91 -6.16
N ALA A 35 -3.44 9.88 -6.77
CA ALA A 35 -3.06 9.90 -8.17
C ALA A 35 -4.30 9.81 -9.08
N GLY A 36 -4.31 10.53 -10.21
CA GLY A 36 -5.25 10.25 -11.29
C GLY A 36 -6.72 10.56 -11.02
N ARG A 37 -7.03 11.58 -10.20
CA ARG A 37 -8.44 11.97 -9.93
C ARG A 37 -9.13 12.59 -11.14
N ASP A 38 -8.36 13.09 -12.09
CA ASP A 38 -8.80 13.50 -13.44
C ASP A 38 -9.09 12.33 -14.39
N GLY A 39 -8.95 11.08 -13.93
CA GLY A 39 -9.15 9.87 -14.73
C GLY A 39 -8.02 9.56 -15.70
N GLN A 40 -6.97 10.39 -15.75
CA GLN A 40 -5.84 10.19 -16.64
C GLN A 40 -4.85 9.16 -16.07
N PRO A 41 -4.12 8.44 -16.93
CA PRO A 41 -3.12 7.46 -16.50
C PRO A 41 -2.16 8.06 -15.47
N SER A 42 -2.02 7.35 -14.35
CA SER A 42 -1.17 7.75 -13.24
C SER A 42 -0.52 6.51 -12.63
N GLN A 43 0.62 6.68 -11.98
CA GLN A 43 1.43 5.59 -11.46
C GLN A 43 1.68 5.74 -9.96
N CYS A 44 1.42 4.66 -9.24
CA CYS A 44 1.77 4.52 -7.83
C CYS A 44 2.90 3.49 -7.71
N THR A 45 3.98 3.85 -7.02
CA THR A 45 5.16 2.98 -6.87
C THR A 45 5.61 2.97 -5.42
N ILE A 46 5.83 1.77 -4.89
CA ILE A 46 6.33 1.56 -3.53
C ILE A 46 7.70 0.89 -3.57
N PHE A 47 8.67 1.50 -2.90
CA PHE A 47 9.99 0.94 -2.68
C PHE A 47 9.95 0.10 -1.41
N TYR A 48 10.08 -1.22 -1.58
CA TYR A 48 10.00 -2.17 -0.49
C TYR A 48 11.39 -2.71 -0.12
N ASN A 49 11.75 -2.58 1.15
CA ASN A 49 12.94 -3.20 1.74
C ASN A 49 12.60 -3.75 3.13
N ARG A 50 12.95 -5.02 3.38
CA ARG A 50 12.76 -5.65 4.71
C ARG A 50 13.47 -4.89 5.84
N ARG A 51 14.56 -4.16 5.56
CA ARG A 51 15.22 -3.31 6.57
C ARG A 51 14.33 -2.18 7.07
N ASP A 52 13.49 -1.63 6.21
CA ASP A 52 12.57 -0.57 6.61
C ASP A 52 11.40 -1.10 7.43
N VAL A 53 10.96 -2.33 7.16
CA VAL A 53 9.97 -3.04 7.99
C VAL A 53 10.44 -3.09 9.44
N SER A 54 11.70 -3.46 9.69
CA SER A 54 12.26 -3.51 11.06
C SER A 54 12.19 -2.16 11.78
N LYS A 55 12.41 -1.05 11.07
CA LYS A 55 12.27 0.30 11.64
C LYS A 55 10.83 0.58 12.05
N ILE A 56 9.85 0.21 11.22
CA ILE A 56 8.43 0.41 11.52
C ILE A 56 7.99 -0.47 12.69
N ARG A 57 8.46 -1.72 12.77
CA ARG A 57 8.23 -2.59 13.95
C ARG A 57 8.74 -1.93 15.23
N GLY A 58 9.93 -1.32 15.19
CA GLY A 58 10.47 -0.52 16.29
C GLY A 58 9.54 0.64 16.70
N ILE A 59 9.03 1.39 15.71
CA ILE A 59 8.09 2.50 15.95
C ILE A 59 6.76 2.01 16.57
N ILE A 60 6.24 0.86 16.14
CA ILE A 60 5.00 0.27 16.71
C ILE A 60 5.22 -0.13 18.17
N ASN A 61 6.39 -0.69 18.48
CA ASN A 61 6.72 -1.16 19.82
C ASN A 61 7.08 -0.02 20.80
N MET A 62 7.51 1.15 20.30
CA MET A 62 7.81 2.30 21.15
C MET A 62 6.63 2.66 22.08
N PRO A 63 6.90 2.96 23.37
CA PRO A 63 5.89 3.43 24.29
C PRO A 63 5.32 4.77 23.82
N LYS A 64 4.00 4.84 23.66
CA LYS A 64 3.26 6.08 23.41
C LYS A 64 2.00 6.10 24.27
N LYS A 65 1.64 7.29 24.76
CA LYS A 65 0.41 7.50 25.53
C LYS A 65 -0.80 7.00 24.71
N GLY A 66 -1.56 6.06 25.26
CA GLY A 66 -2.71 5.43 24.60
C GLY A 66 -2.40 4.18 23.77
N ASN A 67 -1.13 3.78 23.61
CA ASN A 67 -0.77 2.57 22.86
C ASN A 67 -0.72 1.34 23.80
N THR A 68 -1.84 0.62 23.88
CA THR A 68 -1.98 -0.64 24.62
C THR A 68 -1.28 -1.80 23.90
N MET A 69 -1.09 -2.93 24.59
CA MET A 69 -0.59 -4.15 23.95
C MET A 69 -1.51 -4.62 22.81
N LYS A 70 -2.83 -4.49 23.00
CA LYS A 70 -3.83 -4.81 21.97
C LYS A 70 -3.70 -3.93 20.73
N THR A 71 -3.56 -2.61 20.89
CA THR A 71 -3.40 -1.69 19.74
C THR A 71 -2.11 -1.94 18.98
N ARG A 72 -1.02 -2.29 19.69
CA ARG A 72 0.24 -2.72 19.03
C ARG A 72 0.04 -3.98 18.20
N GLY A 73 -0.67 -4.99 18.72
CA GLY A 73 -0.98 -6.21 17.98
C GLY A 73 -1.70 -5.93 16.67
N VAL A 74 -2.73 -5.08 16.70
CA VAL A 74 -3.46 -4.65 15.49
C VAL A 74 -2.55 -3.92 14.49
N HIS A 75 -1.66 -3.05 14.96
CA HIS A 75 -0.71 -2.35 14.07
C HIS A 75 0.31 -3.31 13.45
N MET A 76 0.74 -4.36 14.17
CA MET A 76 1.64 -5.37 13.64
C MET A 76 0.95 -6.22 12.57
N GLU A 77 -0.28 -6.67 12.81
CA GLU A 77 -1.07 -7.41 11.81
C GLU A 77 -1.24 -6.59 10.52
N LYS A 78 -1.56 -5.31 10.64
CA LYS A 78 -1.67 -4.40 9.49
C LYS A 78 -0.36 -4.26 8.71
N LEU A 79 0.77 -4.21 9.41
CA LEU A 79 2.09 -4.17 8.77
C LEU A 79 2.39 -5.49 8.05
N GLU A 80 2.06 -6.62 8.64
CA GLU A 80 2.24 -7.95 8.04
C GLU A 80 1.44 -8.07 6.74
N ARG A 81 0.18 -7.61 6.71
CA ARG A 81 -0.61 -7.56 5.46
C ARG A 81 0.02 -6.66 4.39
N MET A 82 0.66 -5.56 4.80
CA MET A 82 1.39 -4.71 3.86
C MET A 82 2.65 -5.38 3.31
N MET A 83 3.34 -6.18 4.13
CA MET A 83 4.47 -6.99 3.69
C MET A 83 4.04 -8.06 2.70
N GLU A 84 2.96 -8.80 3.00
CA GLU A 84 2.35 -9.77 2.09
C GLU A 84 2.04 -9.14 0.74
N TYR A 85 1.42 -7.95 0.74
CA TYR A 85 1.15 -7.21 -0.50
C TYR A 85 2.41 -6.88 -1.29
N CYS A 86 3.52 -6.50 -0.64
CA CYS A 86 4.77 -6.18 -1.33
C CYS A 86 5.49 -7.42 -1.87
N GLU A 87 5.44 -8.52 -1.11
CA GLU A 87 6.15 -9.76 -1.42
C GLU A 87 5.40 -10.65 -2.41
N GLU A 88 4.07 -10.53 -2.51
CA GLU A 88 3.24 -11.23 -3.49
C GLU A 88 3.65 -10.89 -4.93
N ARG A 89 3.91 -11.90 -5.76
CA ARG A 89 4.41 -11.73 -7.14
C ARG A 89 3.48 -12.33 -8.20
N ALA A 90 2.58 -13.21 -7.82
CA ALA A 90 1.68 -13.92 -8.73
C ALA A 90 0.35 -13.18 -8.87
N SER A 91 -0.27 -12.79 -7.75
CA SER A 91 -1.61 -12.19 -7.74
C SER A 91 -1.63 -10.75 -8.27
N CYS A 92 -2.73 -10.33 -8.89
CA CYS A 92 -2.88 -8.96 -9.38
C CYS A 92 -2.85 -7.97 -8.21
N ARG A 93 -2.08 -6.87 -8.31
CA ARG A 93 -2.01 -5.86 -7.25
C ARG A 93 -3.37 -5.27 -6.90
N ARG A 94 -4.21 -4.99 -7.89
CA ARG A 94 -5.57 -4.45 -7.68
C ARG A 94 -6.47 -5.46 -7.00
N GLN A 95 -6.39 -6.72 -7.42
CA GLN A 95 -7.15 -7.80 -6.81
C GLN A 95 -6.81 -7.93 -5.32
N PHE A 96 -5.53 -7.91 -4.97
CA PHE A 96 -5.10 -7.94 -3.58
C PHE A 96 -5.67 -6.75 -2.79
N LEU A 97 -5.45 -5.52 -3.26
CA LEU A 97 -5.91 -4.31 -2.57
C LEU A 97 -7.43 -4.28 -2.37
N VAL A 98 -8.20 -4.63 -3.40
CA VAL A 98 -9.67 -4.62 -3.36
C VAL A 98 -10.20 -5.73 -2.44
N SER A 99 -9.59 -6.92 -2.49
CA SER A 99 -9.93 -8.05 -1.62
C SER A 99 -9.73 -7.77 -0.14
N TYR A 100 -8.75 -6.93 0.21
CA TYR A 100 -8.53 -6.48 1.59
C TYR A 100 -9.75 -5.76 2.18
N PHE A 101 -10.55 -5.08 1.34
CA PHE A 101 -11.78 -4.39 1.76
C PHE A 101 -13.05 -5.24 1.58
N GLY A 102 -12.91 -6.56 1.39
CA GLY A 102 -14.03 -7.48 1.19
C GLY A 102 -14.70 -7.36 -0.18
N GLN A 103 -14.06 -6.67 -1.14
CA GLN A 103 -14.57 -6.52 -2.50
C GLN A 103 -13.87 -7.50 -3.45
N THR A 104 -14.49 -7.78 -4.60
CA THR A 104 -13.92 -8.66 -5.61
C THR A 104 -13.46 -7.86 -6.83
N PHE A 105 -12.36 -8.30 -7.45
CA PHE A 105 -11.83 -7.70 -8.68
C PHE A 105 -11.30 -8.80 -9.59
N ASN A 106 -11.74 -8.80 -10.85
CA ASN A 106 -11.30 -9.80 -11.82
C ASN A 106 -9.92 -9.40 -12.37
N ARG A 107 -8.95 -10.32 -12.30
CA ARG A 107 -7.61 -10.13 -12.88
C ARG A 107 -7.65 -9.66 -14.33
N LYS A 108 -8.62 -10.12 -15.13
CA LYS A 108 -8.78 -9.74 -16.54
C LYS A 108 -9.01 -8.22 -16.71
N ASP A 109 -9.68 -7.58 -15.76
CA ASP A 109 -9.97 -6.14 -15.79
C ASP A 109 -8.74 -5.28 -15.45
N CYS A 110 -7.65 -5.89 -14.96
CA CYS A 110 -6.40 -5.16 -14.75
C CYS A 110 -5.80 -4.66 -16.07
N LYS A 111 -6.03 -5.35 -17.19
CA LYS A 111 -5.49 -4.98 -18.52
C LYS A 111 -3.98 -4.70 -18.51
N LYS A 112 -3.20 -5.52 -17.79
CA LYS A 112 -1.73 -5.42 -17.65
C LYS A 112 -1.22 -4.06 -17.13
N THR A 113 -1.96 -3.40 -16.25
CA THR A 113 -1.56 -2.08 -15.71
C THR A 113 -0.80 -2.13 -14.38
N CYS A 114 -0.75 -3.29 -13.70
CA CYS A 114 0.14 -3.48 -12.53
C CYS A 114 1.35 -4.35 -12.89
N ASP A 115 2.43 -4.20 -12.14
CA ASP A 115 3.69 -4.95 -12.31
C ASP A 115 3.49 -6.47 -12.37
N ASN A 116 2.70 -7.04 -11.45
CA ASN A 116 2.45 -8.49 -11.42
C ASN A 116 1.67 -8.99 -12.65
N CYS A 117 0.78 -8.18 -13.23
CA CYS A 117 0.08 -8.56 -14.46
C CYS A 117 0.88 -8.25 -15.73
N ARG A 118 1.91 -7.41 -15.66
CA ARG A 118 2.85 -7.15 -16.77
C ARG A 118 3.95 -8.19 -16.87
N ARG A 119 4.33 -8.82 -15.76
CA ARG A 119 5.32 -9.89 -15.75
C ARG A 119 4.83 -11.01 -16.68
N VAL A 120 5.64 -11.32 -17.69
CA VAL A 120 5.54 -12.57 -18.42
C VAL A 120 6.15 -13.61 -17.49
N ILE A 121 5.37 -14.59 -17.04
CA ILE A 121 5.94 -15.73 -16.33
C ILE A 121 6.74 -16.49 -17.38
N ALA A 122 8.06 -16.45 -17.30
CA ALA A 122 8.90 -17.35 -18.07
C ALA A 122 8.56 -18.77 -17.58
N HIS A 123 8.07 -19.59 -18.50
CA HIS A 123 7.89 -21.03 -18.29
C HIS A 123 9.25 -21.71 -18.20
#